data_AF-A0A2V9M096-F1
#
_entry.id   AF-A0A2V9M096-F1
#
_cell.length_a   1.000
_cell.length_b   1.000
_cell.length_c   1.000
_cell.angle_alpha   90.00
_cell.angle_beta   90.00
_cell.angle_gamma   90.00
#
_symmetry.space_group_name_H-M   'P 1'
#
loop_
_entity.id
_entity.type
_entity.pdbx_description
1 polymer ?
#
loop_
_entity_poly.entity_id
_entity_poly.type
_entity_poly.pdbx_seq_one_letter_code
_entity_poly.pdbx_strand_id
1 'polypeptide(L)'
;MAKLWDQGFFREFSRPVKAISVFPSVSDVALSEVLHAEKVPGYENLYFDVQHNKIAGGAMSTVSKARIPYLEILDYDEPGIFKGLAYILPIKTYRADLGRFLKRYAASARGYYKAHLCSTDSLCHLMTPNEFAKYLQEVDSLLRDIFLKHQGRLDLVVFSDHGNSQVPSQRLDVEHFLAEAGFQVESSLRSERSVVIPGFGLVGVLAVYCLPKNTPRLAQLFSQREGVDFCAFLDQGGVQITSARGSARILADAAGDRLKYERVKGDPLELSLFWEQLLREKQVDSHGFVQADVWFNATAEHEFPDAINAIFQGVNNHVTNRASLLVSLKDGYHYGSSFFNKLVTLRSTHGSLRKTSMTGFVMRNGPINQKIVSARDVLKDISSSAVQ
;
A
#
# COMPACT_ATOMS: atom_id res chain seq x y z
N MET A 1 8.13 14.86 3.75
CA MET A 1 8.47 14.98 5.18
C MET A 1 9.86 15.51 5.48
N ALA A 2 10.97 14.88 5.08
CA ALA A 2 12.32 15.34 5.43
C ALA A 2 12.56 16.84 5.15
N LYS A 3 12.11 17.33 3.98
CA LYS A 3 12.13 18.76 3.63
C LYS A 3 11.42 19.67 4.64
N LEU A 4 10.26 19.26 5.17
CA LEU A 4 9.52 20.03 6.19
C LEU A 4 10.30 20.07 7.51
N TRP A 5 10.90 18.94 7.89
CA TRP A 5 11.76 18.88 9.07
C TRP A 5 12.95 19.81 8.94
N ASP A 6 13.66 19.77 7.80
CA ASP A 6 14.79 20.65 7.50
C ASP A 6 14.39 22.14 7.55
N GLN A 7 13.13 22.46 7.21
CA GLN A 7 12.55 23.82 7.27
C GLN A 7 12.13 24.30 8.66
N GLY A 8 12.19 23.45 9.70
CA GLY A 8 11.84 23.87 11.07
C GLY A 8 10.51 23.32 11.61
N PHE A 9 9.78 22.52 10.84
CA PHE A 9 8.55 21.87 11.29
C PHE A 9 8.84 20.49 11.92
N PHE A 10 7.93 19.96 12.73
CA PHE A 10 8.04 18.65 13.37
C PHE A 10 9.30 18.49 14.23
N ARG A 11 9.72 19.55 14.92
CA ARG A 11 10.98 19.58 15.70
C ARG A 11 10.87 18.86 17.04
N GLU A 12 9.66 18.60 17.49
CA GLU A 12 9.34 17.71 18.60
C GLU A 12 9.65 16.23 18.27
N PHE A 13 9.87 15.92 16.98
CA PHE A 13 10.16 14.59 16.49
C PHE A 13 11.60 14.44 16.01
N SER A 14 12.10 13.21 16.06
CA SER A 14 13.27 12.77 15.30
C SER A 14 13.10 13.10 13.82
N ARG A 15 14.23 13.30 13.13
CA ARG A 15 14.22 13.45 11.67
C ARG A 15 13.51 12.24 11.05
N PRO A 16 12.53 12.42 10.15
CA PRO A 16 11.74 11.31 9.64
C PRO A 16 12.62 10.32 8.90
N VAL A 17 12.44 9.03 9.21
CA VAL A 17 13.09 7.92 8.53
C VAL A 17 12.12 7.29 7.53
N LYS A 18 12.64 6.61 6.52
CA LYS A 18 11.81 5.96 5.50
C LYS A 18 11.09 4.76 6.11
N ALA A 19 9.79 4.66 5.87
CA ALA A 19 9.01 3.47 6.15
C ALA A 19 8.63 2.82 4.82
N ILE A 20 9.05 1.58 4.59
CA ILE A 20 8.71 0.83 3.38
C ILE A 20 7.40 0.09 3.64
N SER A 21 6.38 0.44 2.86
CA SER A 21 5.05 -0.15 2.88
C SER A 21 5.07 -1.60 2.38
N VAL A 22 3.89 -2.16 2.22
CA VAL A 22 3.61 -3.49 1.66
C VAL A 22 3.12 -3.37 0.22
N PHE A 23 3.03 -4.49 -0.50
CA PHE A 23 2.45 -4.52 -1.84
C PHE A 23 1.17 -5.36 -1.87
N PRO A 24 0.05 -4.85 -2.42
CA PRO A 24 -0.14 -3.48 -2.90
C PRO A 24 -0.05 -2.42 -1.79
N SER A 25 0.49 -1.23 -2.11
CA SER A 25 0.72 -0.15 -1.14
C SER A 25 -0.54 0.70 -0.93
N VAL A 26 -1.57 0.06 -0.38
CA VAL A 26 -2.89 0.63 -0.13
C VAL A 26 -3.23 0.52 1.36
N SER A 27 -3.99 1.50 1.89
CA SER A 27 -4.17 1.66 3.34
C SER A 27 -4.69 0.43 4.05
N ASP A 28 -5.65 -0.30 3.49
CA ASP A 28 -6.24 -1.45 4.16
C ASP A 28 -5.20 -2.55 4.43
N VAL A 29 -4.29 -2.78 3.48
CA VAL A 29 -3.24 -3.79 3.59
C VAL A 29 -2.07 -3.26 4.42
N ALA A 30 -1.64 -2.02 4.19
CA ALA A 30 -0.52 -1.40 4.89
C ALA A 30 -0.79 -1.19 6.38
N LEU A 31 -1.96 -0.65 6.75
CA LEU A 31 -2.34 -0.46 8.15
C LEU A 31 -2.54 -1.80 8.85
N SER A 32 -3.04 -2.83 8.16
CA SER A 32 -3.14 -4.17 8.74
C SER A 32 -1.76 -4.74 9.07
N GLU A 33 -0.76 -4.55 8.20
CA GLU A 33 0.62 -4.99 8.48
C GLU A 33 1.23 -4.22 9.67
N VAL A 34 1.12 -2.89 9.66
CA VAL A 34 1.69 -2.02 10.72
C VAL A 34 1.05 -2.31 12.08
N LEU A 35 -0.27 -2.50 12.12
CA LEU A 35 -1.02 -2.75 13.35
C LEU A 35 -1.05 -4.22 13.77
N HIS A 36 -0.42 -5.11 12.99
CA HIS A 36 -0.47 -6.56 13.16
C HIS A 36 -1.91 -7.09 13.26
N ALA A 37 -2.80 -6.52 12.45
CA ALA A 37 -4.21 -6.93 12.38
C ALA A 37 -4.37 -8.24 11.60
N GLU A 38 -5.53 -8.87 11.74
CA GLU A 38 -5.91 -10.00 10.88
C GLU A 38 -6.04 -9.56 9.41
N LYS A 39 -5.99 -10.55 8.50
CA LYS A 39 -6.12 -10.32 7.06
C LYS A 39 -7.44 -9.63 6.72
N VAL A 40 -7.38 -8.62 5.86
CA VAL A 40 -8.56 -7.94 5.35
C VAL A 40 -9.28 -8.76 4.28
N PRO A 41 -10.60 -8.53 4.06
CA PRO A 41 -11.36 -9.29 3.07
C PRO A 41 -10.82 -9.19 1.65
N GLY A 42 -10.29 -8.03 1.26
CA GLY A 42 -9.69 -7.79 -0.05
C GLY A 42 -8.65 -6.68 0.02
N TYR A 43 -8.03 -6.36 -1.12
CA TYR A 43 -6.94 -5.38 -1.19
C TYR A 43 -7.42 -3.95 -0.92
N GLU A 44 -8.67 -3.65 -1.26
CA GLU A 44 -9.34 -2.40 -0.95
C GLU A 44 -10.73 -2.68 -0.36
N ASN A 45 -11.35 -1.64 0.20
CA ASN A 45 -12.70 -1.65 0.74
C ASN A 45 -13.77 -2.24 -0.21
N LEU A 46 -13.62 -2.10 -1.52
CA LEU A 46 -14.42 -2.83 -2.51
C LEU A 46 -13.58 -3.97 -3.08
N TYR A 47 -14.10 -5.19 -3.00
CA TYR A 47 -13.37 -6.37 -3.42
C TYR A 47 -14.30 -7.36 -4.08
N PHE A 48 -13.73 -8.41 -4.69
CA PHE A 48 -14.49 -9.52 -5.21
C PHE A 48 -14.54 -10.64 -4.17
N ASP A 49 -15.73 -11.00 -3.73
CA ASP A 49 -15.95 -12.15 -2.85
C ASP A 49 -15.93 -13.42 -3.72
N VAL A 50 -14.84 -14.17 -3.60
CA VAL A 50 -14.59 -15.36 -4.42
C VAL A 50 -15.59 -16.47 -4.10
N GLN A 51 -16.00 -16.59 -2.83
CA GLN A 51 -16.95 -17.61 -2.39
C GLN A 51 -18.36 -17.35 -2.92
N HIS A 52 -18.79 -16.09 -2.93
CA HIS A 52 -20.13 -15.71 -3.38
C HIS A 52 -20.19 -15.24 -4.85
N ASN A 53 -19.04 -15.23 -5.55
CA ASN A 53 -18.92 -14.84 -6.95
C ASN A 53 -19.55 -13.46 -7.25
N LYS A 54 -19.26 -12.45 -6.42
CA LYS A 54 -19.82 -11.09 -6.57
C LYS A 54 -18.91 -10.02 -6.01
N ILE A 55 -19.06 -8.79 -6.49
CA ILE A 55 -18.48 -7.62 -5.84
C ILE A 55 -19.12 -7.41 -4.46
N ALA A 56 -18.29 -7.16 -3.45
CA ALA A 56 -18.67 -6.90 -2.07
C ALA A 56 -17.90 -5.67 -1.54
N GLY A 57 -18.37 -5.12 -0.40
CA GLY A 57 -17.71 -4.00 0.24
C GLY A 57 -18.20 -2.61 -0.21
N GLY A 58 -17.29 -1.65 -0.31
CA GLY A 58 -17.53 -0.26 -0.72
C GLY A 58 -18.07 0.63 0.41
N ALA A 59 -18.62 1.81 0.08
CA ALA A 59 -19.04 2.81 1.07
C ALA A 59 -20.03 2.28 2.14
N MET A 60 -20.87 1.30 1.77
CA MET A 60 -21.82 0.65 2.69
C MET A 60 -21.11 -0.22 3.75
N SER A 61 -19.94 -0.78 3.44
CA SER A 61 -19.18 -1.65 4.34
C SER A 61 -18.49 -0.90 5.48
N THR A 62 -18.06 0.33 5.22
CA THR A 62 -17.55 1.26 6.24
C THR A 62 -18.64 1.79 7.19
N VAL A 63 -19.92 1.78 6.76
CA VAL A 63 -21.06 2.18 7.61
C VAL A 63 -21.55 1.01 8.47
N SER A 64 -21.44 -0.23 7.96
CA SER A 64 -21.94 -1.42 8.65
C SER A 64 -20.94 -2.11 9.58
N LYS A 65 -19.72 -1.59 9.74
CA LYS A 65 -18.59 -2.33 10.35
C LYS A 65 -18.49 -3.74 9.75
N ALA A 66 -18.60 -3.87 8.43
CA ALA A 66 -18.11 -5.09 7.80
C ALA A 66 -16.66 -5.26 8.28
N ARG A 67 -16.36 -6.37 8.96
CA ARG A 67 -15.16 -6.57 9.78
C ARG A 67 -13.86 -6.25 9.01
N ILE A 68 -13.42 -5.00 9.05
CA ILE A 68 -12.09 -4.57 8.61
C ILE A 68 -11.24 -4.59 9.88
N PRO A 69 -10.39 -5.61 10.09
CA PRO A 69 -9.82 -5.88 11.41
C PRO A 69 -9.01 -4.72 11.98
N TYR A 70 -8.24 -4.01 11.16
CA TYR A 70 -7.41 -2.91 11.65
C TYR A 70 -8.24 -1.72 12.18
N LEU A 71 -9.48 -1.51 11.69
CA LEU A 71 -10.35 -0.44 12.19
C LEU A 71 -10.82 -0.70 13.63
N GLU A 72 -10.82 -1.95 14.09
CA GLU A 72 -11.15 -2.31 15.48
C GLU A 72 -10.01 -1.97 16.46
N ILE A 73 -8.79 -1.80 15.94
CA ILE A 73 -7.59 -1.43 16.71
C ILE A 73 -7.50 0.09 16.90
N LEU A 74 -8.08 0.87 15.99
CA LEU A 74 -8.03 2.33 16.00
C LEU A 74 -9.06 2.94 16.96
N ASP A 75 -8.64 3.96 17.71
CA ASP A 75 -9.54 4.83 18.46
C ASP A 75 -10.21 5.89 17.54
N TYR A 76 -9.56 6.19 16.42
CA TYR A 76 -10.05 7.12 15.41
C TYR A 76 -9.73 6.68 13.97
N ASP A 77 -10.76 6.68 13.14
CA ASP A 77 -10.69 6.68 11.68
C ASP A 77 -11.82 7.59 11.15
N GLU A 78 -11.61 8.21 9.99
CA GLU A 78 -12.63 9.04 9.36
C GLU A 78 -13.85 8.18 8.95
N PRO A 79 -15.10 8.54 9.33
CA PRO A 79 -16.26 7.75 8.94
C PRO A 79 -16.41 7.64 7.41
N GLY A 80 -16.68 6.44 6.90
CA GLY A 80 -16.61 6.14 5.46
C GLY A 80 -17.49 6.97 4.53
N ILE A 81 -18.61 7.53 5.02
CA ILE A 81 -19.42 8.48 4.24
C ILE A 81 -18.66 9.74 3.82
N PHE A 82 -17.62 10.13 4.56
CA PHE A 82 -16.81 11.30 4.26
C PHE A 82 -15.62 11.00 3.34
N LYS A 83 -15.20 9.72 3.23
CA LYS A 83 -14.06 9.31 2.40
C LYS A 83 -14.28 9.64 0.91
N GLY A 84 -15.51 9.50 0.40
CA GLY A 84 -15.85 9.95 -0.96
C GLY A 84 -15.93 11.47 -1.12
N LEU A 85 -16.44 12.19 -0.10
CA LEU A 85 -16.52 13.65 -0.09
C LEU A 85 -15.14 14.32 -0.01
N ALA A 86 -14.13 13.63 0.52
CA ALA A 86 -12.75 14.10 0.57
C ALA A 86 -12.18 14.43 -0.81
N TYR A 87 -12.69 13.82 -1.87
CA TYR A 87 -12.25 14.11 -3.24
C TYR A 87 -13.05 15.22 -3.94
N ILE A 88 -14.21 15.61 -3.40
CA ILE A 88 -15.06 16.68 -3.94
C ILE A 88 -14.80 18.00 -3.21
N LEU A 89 -14.69 17.96 -1.88
CA LEU A 89 -14.46 19.12 -1.01
C LEU A 89 -13.23 18.90 -0.12
N PRO A 90 -12.04 18.70 -0.70
CA PRO A 90 -10.86 18.18 0.00
C PRO A 90 -10.46 18.98 1.24
N ILE A 91 -10.37 20.31 1.12
CA ILE A 91 -9.93 21.17 2.23
C ILE A 91 -10.96 21.17 3.38
N LYS A 92 -12.25 21.16 3.05
CA LYS A 92 -13.32 21.17 4.06
C LYS A 92 -13.37 19.84 4.80
N THR A 93 -13.25 18.73 4.07
CA THR A 93 -13.23 17.39 4.65
C THR A 93 -12.00 17.20 5.53
N TYR A 94 -10.82 17.61 5.06
CA TYR A 94 -9.58 17.58 5.84
C TYR A 94 -9.68 18.34 7.17
N ARG A 95 -10.14 19.59 7.15
CA ARG A 95 -10.28 20.37 8.41
C ARG A 95 -11.33 19.77 9.34
N ALA A 96 -12.41 19.22 8.79
CA ALA A 96 -13.41 18.51 9.58
C ALA A 96 -12.85 17.22 10.19
N ASP A 97 -11.96 16.51 9.48
CA ASP A 97 -11.26 15.33 9.96
C ASP A 97 -10.35 15.65 11.15
N LEU A 98 -9.50 16.69 11.03
CA LEU A 98 -8.69 17.16 12.15
C LEU A 98 -9.54 17.60 13.36
N GLY A 99 -10.63 18.32 13.13
CA GLY A 99 -11.53 18.75 14.20
C GLY A 99 -12.20 17.58 14.93
N ARG A 100 -12.64 16.55 14.19
CA ARG A 100 -13.23 15.33 14.78
C ARG A 100 -12.19 14.50 15.51
N PHE A 101 -10.99 14.36 14.95
CA PHE A 101 -9.85 13.73 15.61
C PHE A 101 -9.59 14.40 16.96
N LEU A 102 -9.40 15.72 16.98
CA LEU A 102 -9.09 16.45 18.21
C LEU A 102 -10.21 16.35 19.25
N LYS A 103 -11.48 16.44 18.81
CA LYS A 103 -12.63 16.28 19.71
C LYS A 103 -12.68 14.89 20.36
N ARG A 104 -12.42 13.83 19.58
CA ARG A 104 -12.43 12.46 20.10
C ARG A 104 -11.20 12.15 20.96
N TYR A 105 -10.03 12.64 20.57
CA TYR A 105 -8.81 12.57 21.37
C TYR A 105 -9.01 13.22 22.74
N ALA A 106 -9.55 14.44 22.78
CA ALA A 106 -9.79 15.18 24.02
C ALA A 106 -10.84 14.53 24.94
N ALA A 107 -11.74 13.70 24.38
CA ALA A 107 -12.74 12.95 25.13
C ALA A 107 -12.25 11.57 25.59
N SER A 108 -11.08 11.12 25.12
CA SER A 108 -10.50 9.84 25.51
C SER A 108 -9.93 9.92 26.92
N ALA A 109 -10.30 8.96 27.76
CA ALA A 109 -9.70 8.77 29.08
C ALA A 109 -8.58 7.70 29.07
N ARG A 110 -8.25 7.14 27.88
CA ARG A 110 -7.24 6.10 27.75
C ARG A 110 -5.83 6.69 27.88
N GLY A 111 -4.90 5.91 28.43
CA GLY A 111 -3.48 6.26 28.49
C GLY A 111 -2.75 6.18 27.13
N TYR A 112 -3.43 5.72 26.08
CA TYR A 112 -2.94 5.67 24.70
C TYR A 112 -4.07 6.09 23.74
N TYR A 113 -3.70 6.48 22.52
CA TYR A 113 -4.66 6.79 21.47
C TYR A 113 -4.07 6.49 20.09
N LYS A 114 -4.78 5.70 19.29
CA LYS A 114 -4.40 5.33 17.92
C LYS A 114 -5.34 5.99 16.93
N ALA A 115 -4.81 6.80 16.02
CA ALA A 115 -5.60 7.56 15.07
C ALA A 115 -5.08 7.42 13.65
N HIS A 116 -6.00 7.31 12.70
CA HIS A 116 -5.74 7.37 11.27
C HIS A 116 -6.41 8.62 10.68
N LEU A 117 -5.60 9.51 10.09
CA LEU A 117 -6.04 10.76 9.45
C LEU A 117 -6.17 10.56 7.94
N CYS A 118 -7.23 9.85 7.53
CA CYS A 118 -7.45 9.40 6.15
C CYS A 118 -7.53 10.55 5.13
N SER A 119 -8.03 11.73 5.52
CA SER A 119 -8.24 12.87 4.60
C SER A 119 -6.94 13.45 4.02
N THR A 120 -5.79 13.17 4.64
CA THR A 120 -4.47 13.58 4.14
C THR A 120 -4.13 12.93 2.79
N ASP A 121 -4.60 11.70 2.57
CA ASP A 121 -4.42 10.97 1.32
C ASP A 121 -5.12 11.68 0.15
N SER A 122 -6.39 12.07 0.33
CA SER A 122 -7.14 12.79 -0.70
C SER A 122 -6.51 14.14 -1.07
N LEU A 123 -5.89 14.84 -0.11
CA LEU A 123 -5.10 16.04 -0.41
C LEU A 123 -3.86 15.69 -1.23
N CYS A 124 -3.14 14.64 -0.86
CA CYS A 124 -1.92 14.20 -1.55
C CYS A 124 -2.18 13.79 -3.00
N HIS A 125 -3.36 13.20 -3.26
CA HIS A 125 -3.86 12.84 -4.58
C HIS A 125 -4.17 14.04 -5.50
N LEU A 126 -4.53 15.19 -4.92
CA LEU A 126 -5.05 16.35 -5.67
C LEU A 126 -4.05 17.50 -5.75
N MET A 127 -3.11 17.59 -4.82
CA MET A 127 -2.23 18.74 -4.65
C MET A 127 -0.79 18.45 -5.07
N THR A 128 -0.06 19.51 -5.40
CA THR A 128 1.40 19.44 -5.54
C THR A 128 2.05 19.25 -4.16
N PRO A 129 3.30 18.76 -4.09
CA PRO A 129 4.02 18.65 -2.82
C PRO A 129 4.11 19.97 -2.03
N ASN A 130 4.25 21.11 -2.72
CA ASN A 130 4.35 22.42 -2.06
C ASN A 130 3.01 22.93 -1.53
N GLU A 131 1.89 22.60 -2.19
CA GLU A 131 0.56 22.92 -1.70
C GLU A 131 0.20 22.02 -0.51
N PHE A 132 0.44 20.72 -0.64
CA PHE A 132 0.17 19.75 0.42
C PHE A 132 0.99 20.01 1.69
N ALA A 133 2.23 20.49 1.54
CA ALA A 133 3.10 20.88 2.64
C ALA A 133 2.44 21.83 3.65
N LYS A 134 1.57 22.75 3.21
CA LYS A 134 0.86 23.70 4.09
C LYS A 134 -0.08 22.99 5.06
N TYR A 135 -0.73 21.93 4.60
CA TYR A 135 -1.64 21.14 5.43
C TYR A 135 -0.86 20.26 6.41
N LEU A 136 0.27 19.71 5.99
CA LEU A 136 1.17 19.01 6.93
C LEU A 136 1.70 19.95 8.04
N GLN A 137 1.86 21.25 7.79
CA GLN A 137 2.18 22.23 8.85
C GLN A 137 1.02 22.45 9.84
N GLU A 138 -0.24 22.33 9.39
CA GLU A 138 -1.40 22.34 10.29
C GLU A 138 -1.38 21.08 11.20
N VAL A 139 -0.99 19.91 10.67
CA VAL A 139 -0.79 18.68 11.46
C VAL A 139 0.35 18.84 12.47
N ASP A 140 1.48 19.43 12.07
CA ASP A 140 2.60 19.74 12.97
C ASP A 140 2.16 20.58 14.17
N SER A 141 1.48 21.70 13.89
CA SER A 141 0.98 22.61 14.93
C SER A 141 0.04 21.89 15.90
N LEU A 142 -0.87 21.07 15.36
CA LEU A 142 -1.81 20.30 16.17
C LEU A 142 -1.11 19.28 17.07
N LEU A 143 -0.16 18.51 16.53
CA LEU A 143 0.59 17.51 17.30
C LEU A 143 1.46 18.15 18.36
N ARG A 144 2.08 19.29 18.05
CA ARG A 144 2.84 20.10 18.99
C ARG A 144 1.98 20.59 20.16
N ASP A 145 0.78 21.10 19.88
CA ASP A 145 -0.16 21.54 20.92
C ASP A 145 -0.55 20.38 21.85
N ILE A 146 -0.80 19.19 21.29
CA ILE A 146 -1.06 17.98 22.07
C ILE A 146 0.16 17.65 22.94
N PHE A 147 1.37 17.61 22.37
CA PHE A 147 2.59 17.30 23.10
C PHE A 147 2.84 18.28 24.27
N LEU A 148 2.67 19.57 24.04
CA LEU A 148 2.85 20.62 25.04
C LEU A 148 1.78 20.57 26.14
N LYS A 149 0.52 20.26 25.80
CA LYS A 149 -0.57 20.05 26.79
C LYS A 149 -0.24 18.92 27.76
N HIS A 150 0.47 17.89 27.30
CA HIS A 150 0.98 16.80 28.13
C HIS A 150 2.36 17.10 28.76
N GLN A 151 2.79 18.37 28.77
CA GLN A 151 4.05 18.82 29.36
C GLN A 151 5.28 18.06 28.80
N GLY A 152 5.21 17.64 27.53
CA GLY A 152 6.26 16.89 26.88
C GLY A 152 6.41 15.42 27.32
N ARG A 153 5.44 14.87 28.06
CA ARG A 153 5.48 13.49 28.59
C ARG A 153 4.70 12.47 27.76
N LEU A 154 4.11 12.89 26.65
CA LEU A 154 3.35 11.99 25.77
C LEU A 154 4.29 11.41 24.72
N ASP A 155 4.43 10.09 24.66
CA ASP A 155 5.11 9.41 23.56
C ASP A 155 4.27 9.51 22.28
N LEU A 156 4.85 10.05 21.22
CA LEU A 156 4.20 10.26 19.94
C LEU A 156 4.96 9.53 18.84
N VAL A 157 4.24 8.69 18.09
CA VAL A 157 4.72 8.11 16.84
C VAL A 157 3.78 8.51 15.72
N VAL A 158 4.35 9.04 14.65
CA VAL A 158 3.64 9.49 13.46
C VAL A 158 4.26 8.80 12.26
N PHE A 159 3.43 8.15 11.46
CA PHE A 159 3.88 7.46 10.27
C PHE A 159 2.87 7.60 9.14
N SER A 160 3.34 7.32 7.94
CA SER A 160 2.52 7.15 6.73
C SER A 160 2.47 5.66 6.42
N ASP A 161 1.28 5.14 6.15
CA ASP A 161 1.05 3.76 5.73
C ASP A 161 1.63 3.48 4.34
N HIS A 162 1.63 4.47 3.45
CA HIS A 162 2.29 4.41 2.14
C HIS A 162 2.80 5.77 1.68
N GLY A 163 3.42 5.80 0.49
CA GLY A 163 3.80 7.00 -0.24
C GLY A 163 2.76 7.41 -1.28
N ASN A 164 3.17 8.20 -2.28
CA ASN A 164 2.36 8.64 -3.41
C ASN A 164 3.29 9.04 -4.57
N SER A 165 2.92 8.72 -5.81
CA SER A 165 3.77 8.93 -7.00
C SER A 165 4.09 10.40 -7.28
N GLN A 166 3.20 11.32 -6.87
CA GLN A 166 3.34 12.77 -7.08
C GLN A 166 3.57 13.22 -8.54
N VAL A 167 3.24 12.35 -9.51
CA VAL A 167 3.27 12.64 -10.93
C VAL A 167 1.86 12.57 -11.52
N PRO A 168 1.54 13.42 -12.54
CA PRO A 168 0.30 13.33 -13.32
C PRO A 168 -0.05 11.90 -13.71
N SER A 169 -1.26 11.44 -13.40
CA SER A 169 -1.69 10.06 -13.63
C SER A 169 -2.89 9.97 -14.57
N GLN A 170 -2.88 8.96 -15.44
CA GLN A 170 -3.98 8.64 -16.35
C GLN A 170 -4.56 7.26 -16.10
N ARG A 171 -5.87 7.10 -16.34
CA ARG A 171 -6.55 5.82 -16.16
C ARG A 171 -6.17 4.86 -17.29
N LEU A 172 -5.75 3.65 -16.94
CA LEU A 172 -5.56 2.57 -17.90
C LEU A 172 -6.92 2.09 -18.43
N ASP A 173 -7.10 2.11 -19.75
CA ASP A 173 -8.32 1.62 -20.41
C ASP A 173 -8.31 0.09 -20.52
N VAL A 174 -8.57 -0.56 -19.39
CA VAL A 174 -8.48 -2.02 -19.24
C VAL A 174 -9.62 -2.73 -19.95
N GLU A 175 -10.81 -2.14 -19.87
CA GLU A 175 -12.01 -2.72 -20.45
C GLU A 175 -11.88 -2.87 -21.96
N HIS A 176 -11.35 -1.86 -22.65
CA HIS A 176 -11.19 -1.89 -24.09
C HIS A 176 -10.19 -2.95 -24.55
N PHE A 177 -8.97 -2.97 -23.99
CA PHE A 177 -7.96 -3.92 -24.48
C PHE A 177 -8.30 -5.38 -24.11
N LEU A 178 -8.97 -5.61 -22.98
CA LEU A 178 -9.45 -6.95 -22.63
C LEU A 178 -10.54 -7.42 -23.59
N ALA A 179 -11.43 -6.52 -24.02
CA ALA A 179 -12.44 -6.83 -25.04
C ALA A 179 -11.81 -7.23 -26.38
N GLU A 180 -10.77 -6.52 -26.83
CA GLU A 180 -9.99 -6.88 -28.04
C GLU A 180 -9.36 -8.27 -27.94
N ALA A 181 -8.95 -8.68 -26.73
CA ALA A 181 -8.42 -10.00 -26.45
C ALA A 181 -9.48 -11.10 -26.24
N GLY A 182 -10.78 -10.75 -26.32
CA GLY A 182 -11.90 -11.67 -26.17
C GLY A 182 -12.36 -11.90 -24.73
N PHE A 183 -11.92 -11.07 -23.78
CA PHE A 183 -12.35 -11.06 -22.39
C PHE A 183 -13.41 -9.97 -22.13
N GLN A 184 -14.14 -10.09 -21.04
CA GLN A 184 -15.17 -9.12 -20.64
C GLN A 184 -15.01 -8.80 -19.16
N VAL A 185 -14.89 -7.50 -18.84
CA VAL A 185 -14.89 -7.03 -17.45
C VAL A 185 -16.32 -7.04 -16.94
N GLU A 186 -16.57 -7.83 -15.90
CA GLU A 186 -17.89 -8.07 -15.32
C GLU A 186 -17.86 -7.94 -13.78
N SER A 187 -19.03 -8.05 -13.15
CA SER A 187 -19.16 -8.07 -11.69
C SER A 187 -19.16 -9.49 -11.09
N SER A 188 -19.13 -10.53 -11.94
CA SER A 188 -19.04 -11.93 -11.55
C SER A 188 -18.37 -12.78 -12.63
N LEU A 189 -17.80 -13.93 -12.25
CA LEU A 189 -17.20 -14.91 -13.15
C LEU A 189 -18.30 -15.85 -13.66
N ARG A 190 -18.80 -15.59 -14.89
CA ARG A 190 -19.89 -16.34 -15.51
C ARG A 190 -19.44 -17.30 -16.60
N SER A 191 -18.29 -17.01 -17.21
CA SER A 191 -17.76 -17.75 -18.34
C SER A 191 -16.24 -17.72 -18.36
N GLU A 192 -15.65 -18.42 -19.33
CA GLU A 192 -14.21 -18.39 -19.60
C GLU A 192 -13.71 -17.03 -20.10
N ARG A 193 -14.61 -16.12 -20.47
CA ARG A 193 -14.27 -14.76 -20.90
C ARG A 193 -14.40 -13.74 -19.77
N SER A 194 -15.05 -14.12 -18.67
CA SER A 194 -15.31 -13.22 -17.56
C SER A 194 -14.02 -12.90 -16.80
N VAL A 195 -13.81 -11.61 -16.57
CA VAL A 195 -12.75 -11.06 -15.73
C VAL A 195 -13.41 -10.10 -14.76
N VAL A 196 -13.11 -10.20 -13.47
CA VAL A 196 -13.60 -9.24 -12.48
C VAL A 196 -12.42 -8.42 -11.99
N ILE A 197 -12.56 -7.09 -12.03
CA ILE A 197 -11.54 -6.16 -11.54
C ILE A 197 -12.27 -5.11 -10.70
N PRO A 198 -12.31 -5.27 -9.36
CA PRO A 198 -12.89 -4.27 -8.48
C PRO A 198 -12.20 -2.91 -8.72
N GLY A 199 -12.99 -1.87 -9.02
CA GLY A 199 -12.49 -0.54 -9.30
C GLY A 199 -13.04 0.47 -8.31
N PHE A 200 -12.51 0.50 -7.08
CA PHE A 200 -12.97 1.44 -6.05
C PHE A 200 -12.07 2.66 -5.94
N GLY A 201 -10.83 2.49 -5.47
CA GLY A 201 -9.83 3.54 -5.54
C GLY A 201 -9.35 3.74 -6.97
N LEU A 202 -8.69 4.88 -7.20
CA LEU A 202 -7.93 5.14 -8.41
C LEU A 202 -6.46 4.91 -8.08
N VAL A 203 -6.02 3.65 -8.12
CA VAL A 203 -4.73 3.20 -7.57
C VAL A 203 -3.81 2.62 -8.65
N GLY A 204 -2.52 2.57 -8.35
CA GLY A 204 -1.44 2.04 -9.19
C GLY A 204 -1.36 0.51 -9.22
N VAL A 205 -2.44 -0.20 -8.89
CA VAL A 205 -2.50 -1.67 -8.89
C VAL A 205 -3.88 -2.16 -9.36
N LEU A 206 -3.94 -3.35 -9.94
CA LEU A 206 -5.19 -4.03 -10.23
C LEU A 206 -5.21 -5.40 -9.54
N ALA A 207 -6.28 -5.68 -8.81
CA ALA A 207 -6.63 -7.01 -8.36
C ALA A 207 -7.54 -7.67 -9.41
N VAL A 208 -7.00 -8.58 -10.20
CA VAL A 208 -7.69 -9.23 -11.32
C VAL A 208 -8.12 -10.63 -10.91
N TYR A 209 -9.40 -10.92 -11.07
CA TYR A 209 -10.00 -12.22 -10.81
C TYR A 209 -10.47 -12.85 -12.12
N CYS A 210 -10.11 -14.11 -12.33
CA CYS A 210 -10.46 -14.88 -13.52
C CYS A 210 -10.44 -16.38 -13.22
N LEU A 211 -10.97 -17.20 -14.13
CA LEU A 211 -10.79 -18.65 -14.03
C LEU A 211 -9.29 -19.02 -14.08
N PRO A 212 -8.83 -20.02 -13.29
CA PRO A 212 -7.40 -20.34 -13.16
C PRO A 212 -6.65 -20.51 -14.47
N LYS A 213 -7.27 -21.18 -15.46
CA LYS A 213 -6.68 -21.43 -16.78
C LYS A 213 -6.38 -20.16 -17.60
N ASN A 214 -7.02 -19.04 -17.28
CA ASN A 214 -6.81 -17.78 -17.97
C ASN A 214 -5.70 -16.94 -17.35
N THR A 215 -5.27 -17.25 -16.12
CA THR A 215 -4.31 -16.43 -15.37
C THR A 215 -3.01 -16.20 -16.14
N PRO A 216 -2.35 -17.22 -16.72
CA PRO A 216 -1.10 -17.00 -17.46
C PRO A 216 -1.30 -16.14 -18.72
N ARG A 217 -2.43 -16.36 -19.43
CA ARG A 217 -2.77 -15.59 -20.64
C ARG A 217 -3.04 -14.13 -20.31
N LEU A 218 -3.81 -13.85 -19.26
CA LEU A 218 -4.08 -12.49 -18.79
C LEU A 218 -2.80 -11.80 -18.31
N ALA A 219 -1.97 -12.50 -17.54
CA ALA A 219 -0.69 -11.98 -17.10
C ALA A 219 0.21 -11.57 -18.29
N GLN A 220 0.26 -12.38 -19.35
CA GLN A 220 0.98 -12.04 -20.57
C GLN A 220 0.39 -10.80 -21.26
N LEU A 221 -0.93 -10.73 -21.43
CA LEU A 221 -1.61 -9.60 -22.06
C LEU A 221 -1.36 -8.28 -21.30
N PHE A 222 -1.54 -8.29 -19.97
CA PHE A 222 -1.25 -7.12 -19.14
C PHE A 222 0.23 -6.73 -19.21
N SER A 223 1.16 -7.69 -19.16
CA SER A 223 2.60 -7.42 -19.13
C SER A 223 3.14 -6.71 -20.37
N GLN A 224 2.43 -6.79 -21.50
CA GLN A 224 2.76 -6.14 -22.76
C GLN A 224 2.11 -4.76 -22.90
N ARG A 225 1.19 -4.40 -22.00
CA ARG A 225 0.46 -3.15 -22.07
C ARG A 225 1.29 -1.98 -21.53
N GLU A 226 1.29 -0.88 -22.27
CA GLU A 226 1.86 0.37 -21.78
C GLU A 226 1.18 0.80 -20.47
N GLY A 227 1.99 1.28 -19.53
CA GLY A 227 1.53 1.63 -18.18
C GLY A 227 1.55 0.48 -17.17
N VAL A 228 1.69 -0.78 -17.60
CA VAL A 228 1.93 -1.91 -16.70
C VAL A 228 3.42 -2.09 -16.45
N ASP A 229 3.78 -2.31 -15.19
CA ASP A 229 5.16 -2.62 -14.80
C ASP A 229 5.45 -4.10 -14.82
N PHE A 230 4.63 -4.88 -14.11
CA PHE A 230 4.68 -6.33 -14.08
C PHE A 230 3.34 -6.87 -13.59
N CYS A 231 3.15 -8.17 -13.77
CA CYS A 231 2.05 -8.91 -13.17
C CYS A 231 2.62 -10.03 -12.30
N ALA A 232 1.97 -10.32 -11.18
CA ALA A 232 2.35 -11.35 -10.23
C ALA A 232 1.17 -12.26 -9.89
N PHE A 233 1.39 -13.57 -9.94
CA PHE A 233 0.35 -14.58 -9.66
C PHE A 233 0.96 -15.86 -9.11
N LEU A 234 0.16 -16.65 -8.38
CA LEU A 234 0.59 -17.95 -7.86
C LEU A 234 0.41 -19.02 -8.94
N ASP A 235 1.48 -19.77 -9.24
CA ASP A 235 1.44 -20.95 -10.11
C ASP A 235 2.57 -21.92 -9.78
N GLN A 236 2.30 -23.22 -9.88
CA GLN A 236 3.26 -24.31 -9.62
C GLN A 236 4.02 -24.20 -8.28
N GLY A 237 3.35 -23.70 -7.23
CA GLY A 237 3.94 -23.56 -5.90
C GLY A 237 4.87 -22.35 -5.71
N GLY A 238 4.95 -21.45 -6.68
CA GLY A 238 5.72 -20.21 -6.61
C GLY A 238 4.95 -19.00 -7.13
N VAL A 239 5.42 -17.80 -6.79
CA VAL A 239 4.86 -16.57 -7.36
C VAL A 239 5.57 -16.28 -8.68
N GLN A 240 4.84 -16.39 -9.78
CA GLN A 240 5.31 -16.03 -11.11
C GLN A 240 5.23 -14.52 -11.29
N ILE A 241 6.23 -13.97 -11.98
CA ILE A 241 6.31 -12.56 -12.33
C ILE A 241 6.53 -12.45 -13.83
N THR A 242 5.73 -11.64 -14.50
CA THR A 242 5.87 -11.36 -15.93
C THR A 242 5.80 -9.86 -16.21
N SER A 243 6.65 -9.37 -17.11
CA SER A 243 6.73 -7.98 -17.54
C SER A 243 7.24 -7.91 -18.98
N ALA A 244 7.20 -6.73 -19.59
CA ALA A 244 7.90 -6.48 -20.85
C ALA A 244 9.43 -6.70 -20.76
N ARG A 245 10.02 -6.57 -19.55
CA ARG A 245 11.46 -6.79 -19.31
C ARG A 245 11.84 -8.27 -19.17
N GLY A 246 10.87 -9.16 -19.00
CA GLY A 246 11.13 -10.57 -18.76
C GLY A 246 10.18 -11.24 -17.79
N SER A 247 10.54 -12.45 -17.37
CA SER A 247 9.84 -13.28 -16.40
C SER A 247 10.77 -13.86 -15.35
N ALA A 248 10.23 -14.06 -14.15
CA ALA A 248 10.92 -14.65 -13.01
C ALA A 248 9.92 -15.37 -12.11
N ARG A 249 10.43 -16.12 -11.14
CA ARG A 249 9.63 -16.75 -10.09
C ARG A 249 10.23 -16.48 -8.71
N ILE A 250 9.36 -16.32 -7.72
CA ILE A 250 9.72 -16.27 -6.31
C ILE A 250 9.27 -17.58 -5.67
N LEU A 251 10.21 -18.27 -5.03
CA LEU A 251 9.96 -19.45 -4.21
C LEU A 251 10.19 -19.11 -2.75
N ALA A 252 9.41 -19.70 -1.87
CA ALA A 252 9.62 -19.66 -0.44
C ALA A 252 10.05 -21.04 0.04
N ASP A 253 10.86 -21.07 1.10
CA ASP A 253 11.08 -22.30 1.83
C ASP A 253 9.83 -22.69 2.65
N ALA A 254 9.90 -23.81 3.37
CA ALA A 254 8.75 -24.31 4.12
C ALA A 254 8.29 -23.36 5.26
N ALA A 255 9.22 -22.59 5.82
CA ALA A 255 8.94 -21.63 6.89
C ALA A 255 8.44 -20.28 6.34
N GLY A 256 8.75 -19.96 5.08
CA GLY A 256 8.42 -18.69 4.45
C GLY A 256 9.30 -17.52 4.91
N ASP A 257 10.40 -17.80 5.61
CA ASP A 257 11.37 -16.82 6.09
C ASP A 257 12.53 -16.60 5.11
N ARG A 258 12.74 -17.56 4.21
CA ARG A 258 13.71 -17.46 3.12
C ARG A 258 13.04 -17.51 1.77
N LEU A 259 13.45 -16.58 0.91
CA LEU A 259 12.93 -16.43 -0.44
C LEU A 259 14.04 -16.58 -1.48
N LYS A 260 13.69 -17.22 -2.59
CA LYS A 260 14.54 -17.39 -3.75
C LYS A 260 13.94 -16.67 -4.94
N TYR A 261 14.73 -15.83 -5.59
CA TYR A 261 14.37 -15.15 -6.83
C TYR A 261 15.07 -15.81 -8.02
N GLU A 262 14.29 -16.45 -8.90
CA GLU A 262 14.81 -17.11 -10.10
C GLU A 262 14.34 -16.41 -11.36
N ARG A 263 15.27 -15.76 -12.05
CA ARG A 263 15.04 -15.21 -13.39
C ARG A 263 14.85 -16.35 -14.38
N VAL A 264 13.78 -16.29 -15.17
CA VAL A 264 13.49 -17.26 -16.24
C VAL A 264 13.90 -16.68 -17.59
N LYS A 265 13.52 -15.43 -17.86
CA LYS A 265 13.92 -14.67 -19.04
C LYS A 265 14.10 -13.22 -18.65
N GLY A 266 15.22 -12.59 -19.00
CA GLY A 266 15.47 -11.19 -18.61
C GLY A 266 15.43 -11.00 -17.09
N ASP A 267 15.03 -9.81 -16.66
CA ASP A 267 14.96 -9.44 -15.24
C ASP A 267 13.78 -8.49 -14.99
N PRO A 268 12.57 -9.00 -14.70
CA PRO A 268 11.37 -8.18 -14.56
C PRO A 268 11.46 -7.16 -13.42
N LEU A 269 12.28 -7.43 -12.39
CA LEU A 269 12.42 -6.60 -11.20
C LEU A 269 13.75 -5.85 -11.13
N GLU A 270 14.62 -6.01 -12.15
CA GLU A 270 15.92 -5.33 -12.25
C GLU A 270 16.86 -5.62 -11.04
N LEU A 271 16.78 -6.83 -10.48
CA LEU A 271 17.49 -7.23 -9.27
C LEU A 271 18.87 -7.86 -9.51
N SER A 272 19.34 -7.93 -10.75
CA SER A 272 20.60 -8.59 -11.14
C SER A 272 21.81 -8.12 -10.32
N LEU A 273 21.96 -6.81 -10.11
CA LEU A 273 23.09 -6.26 -9.35
C LEU A 273 23.04 -6.63 -7.86
N PHE A 274 21.85 -6.63 -7.26
CA PHE A 274 21.65 -7.04 -5.87
C PHE A 274 21.93 -8.52 -5.70
N TRP A 275 21.50 -9.36 -6.65
CA TRP A 275 21.81 -10.78 -6.64
C TRP A 275 23.32 -11.06 -6.67
N GLU A 276 24.06 -10.39 -7.55
CA GLU A 276 25.52 -10.51 -7.62
C GLU A 276 26.21 -10.05 -6.32
N GLN A 277 25.69 -8.99 -5.69
CA GLN A 277 26.17 -8.52 -4.41
C GLN A 277 25.95 -9.57 -3.30
N LEU A 278 24.73 -10.12 -3.20
CA LEU A 278 24.39 -11.15 -2.21
C LEU A 278 25.25 -12.41 -2.36
N LEU A 279 25.59 -12.80 -3.60
CA LEU A 279 26.53 -13.89 -3.86
C LEU A 279 27.95 -13.57 -3.35
N ARG A 280 28.46 -12.37 -3.63
CA ARG A 280 29.79 -11.94 -3.16
C ARG A 280 29.87 -11.88 -1.64
N GLU A 281 28.80 -11.45 -1.00
CA GLU A 281 28.66 -11.35 0.46
C GLU A 281 28.33 -12.69 1.13
N LYS A 282 28.19 -13.78 0.36
CA LYS A 282 27.84 -15.13 0.84
C LYS A 282 26.52 -15.17 1.63
N GLN A 283 25.56 -14.34 1.21
CA GLN A 283 24.21 -14.26 1.78
C GLN A 283 23.22 -15.19 1.09
N VAL A 284 23.65 -15.87 0.01
CA VAL A 284 22.86 -16.85 -0.74
C VAL A 284 23.28 -18.25 -0.31
N ASP A 285 22.31 -19.07 0.10
CA ASP A 285 22.60 -20.46 0.48
C ASP A 285 22.85 -21.38 -0.73
N SER A 286 23.21 -22.64 -0.47
CA SER A 286 23.52 -23.63 -1.51
C SER A 286 22.35 -23.96 -2.44
N HIS A 287 21.12 -23.63 -2.05
CA HIS A 287 19.90 -23.85 -2.83
C HIS A 287 19.40 -22.56 -3.51
N GLY A 288 20.10 -21.44 -3.31
CA GLY A 288 19.78 -20.14 -3.88
C GLY A 288 18.76 -19.33 -3.08
N PHE A 289 18.51 -19.69 -1.82
CA PHE A 289 17.63 -18.92 -0.93
C PHE A 289 18.40 -17.86 -0.15
N VAL A 290 17.69 -16.77 0.16
CA VAL A 290 18.19 -15.64 0.94
C VAL A 290 17.16 -15.29 2.00
N GLN A 291 17.61 -14.88 3.18
CA GLN A 291 16.73 -14.46 4.28
C GLN A 291 15.90 -13.23 3.89
N ALA A 292 14.65 -13.16 4.35
CA ALA A 292 13.73 -12.07 4.05
C ALA A 292 14.29 -10.70 4.48
N ASP A 293 14.91 -10.60 5.66
CA ASP A 293 15.52 -9.36 6.16
C ASP A 293 16.73 -8.91 5.33
N VAL A 294 17.51 -9.85 4.81
CA VAL A 294 18.60 -9.58 3.88
C VAL A 294 18.08 -9.04 2.56
N TRP A 295 17.00 -9.62 2.01
CA TRP A 295 16.33 -9.08 0.83
C TRP A 295 15.82 -7.65 1.06
N PHE A 296 15.18 -7.41 2.19
CA PHE A 296 14.70 -6.09 2.59
C PHE A 296 15.85 -5.09 2.63
N ASN A 297 16.90 -5.38 3.39
CA ASN A 297 18.04 -4.48 3.54
C ASN A 297 18.76 -4.20 2.22
N ALA A 298 18.91 -5.21 1.36
CA ALA A 298 19.54 -5.05 0.05
C ALA A 298 18.70 -4.17 -0.89
N THR A 299 17.37 -4.26 -0.84
CA THR A 299 16.49 -3.66 -1.84
C THR A 299 15.64 -2.49 -1.33
N ALA A 300 15.72 -2.11 -0.06
CA ALA A 300 14.86 -1.07 0.52
C ALA A 300 14.96 0.31 -0.17
N GLU A 301 16.09 0.62 -0.80
CA GLU A 301 16.25 1.86 -1.58
C GLU A 301 16.13 1.68 -3.09
N HIS A 302 15.87 0.45 -3.55
CA HIS A 302 15.65 0.14 -4.96
C HIS A 302 14.39 0.82 -5.50
N GLU A 303 14.25 0.85 -6.82
CA GLU A 303 13.06 1.37 -7.50
C GLU A 303 11.80 0.53 -7.21
N PHE A 304 12.01 -0.73 -6.85
CA PHE A 304 11.01 -1.62 -6.24
C PHE A 304 11.50 -2.00 -4.84
N PRO A 305 11.15 -1.22 -3.80
CA PRO A 305 11.57 -1.50 -2.43
C PRO A 305 11.04 -2.85 -1.95
N ASP A 306 11.92 -3.64 -1.34
CA ASP A 306 11.56 -4.92 -0.72
C ASP A 306 10.82 -5.89 -1.66
N ALA A 307 11.12 -5.81 -2.97
CA ALA A 307 10.28 -6.38 -4.02
C ALA A 307 9.95 -7.86 -3.82
N ILE A 308 10.93 -8.66 -3.41
CA ILE A 308 10.77 -10.11 -3.25
C ILE A 308 9.79 -10.44 -2.13
N ASN A 309 9.98 -9.84 -0.95
CA ASN A 309 9.08 -10.04 0.18
C ASN A 309 7.70 -9.45 -0.12
N ALA A 310 7.64 -8.20 -0.57
CA ALA A 310 6.39 -7.49 -0.82
C ALA A 310 5.50 -8.20 -1.85
N ILE A 311 6.06 -8.66 -2.99
CA ILE A 311 5.30 -9.42 -3.98
C ILE A 311 4.82 -10.76 -3.40
N PHE A 312 5.69 -11.48 -2.68
CA PHE A 312 5.32 -12.76 -2.10
C PHE A 312 4.18 -12.63 -1.08
N GLN A 313 4.26 -11.63 -0.20
CA GLN A 313 3.20 -11.35 0.78
C GLN A 313 1.92 -10.81 0.11
N GLY A 314 2.04 -9.98 -0.93
CA GLY A 314 0.90 -9.47 -1.70
C GLY A 314 0.06 -10.55 -2.35
N VAL A 315 0.71 -11.54 -2.94
CA VAL A 315 0.01 -12.65 -3.60
C VAL A 315 -0.53 -13.66 -2.59
N ASN A 316 0.15 -13.88 -1.45
CA ASN A 316 -0.18 -14.98 -0.53
C ASN A 316 -0.90 -14.56 0.75
N ASN A 317 -0.59 -13.42 1.36
CA ASN A 317 -0.78 -13.27 2.80
C ASN A 317 -1.60 -12.08 3.25
N HIS A 318 -1.78 -11.05 2.43
CA HIS A 318 -2.47 -9.85 2.92
C HIS A 318 -4.00 -9.94 3.01
N VAL A 319 -4.63 -10.76 2.17
CA VAL A 319 -6.09 -10.77 2.02
C VAL A 319 -6.68 -12.18 2.10
N THR A 320 -7.97 -12.28 2.44
CA THR A 320 -8.71 -13.56 2.39
C THR A 320 -9.25 -13.86 0.98
N ASN A 321 -9.75 -12.87 0.24
CA ASN A 321 -10.17 -13.02 -1.15
C ASN A 321 -9.04 -12.64 -2.11
N ARG A 322 -8.08 -13.56 -2.29
CA ARG A 322 -6.90 -13.36 -3.14
C ARG A 322 -7.29 -13.20 -4.61
N ALA A 323 -6.64 -12.26 -5.28
CA ALA A 323 -6.78 -12.09 -6.72
C ALA A 323 -6.13 -13.27 -7.45
N SER A 324 -6.63 -13.60 -8.65
CA SER A 324 -5.95 -14.55 -9.54
C SER A 324 -4.62 -13.97 -10.01
N LEU A 325 -4.57 -12.65 -10.21
CA LEU A 325 -3.41 -11.91 -10.69
C LEU A 325 -3.39 -10.51 -10.07
N LEU A 326 -2.23 -10.09 -9.55
CA LEU A 326 -1.96 -8.69 -9.23
C LEU A 326 -1.20 -8.04 -10.40
N VAL A 327 -1.62 -6.84 -10.80
CA VAL A 327 -0.96 -6.06 -11.87
C VAL A 327 -0.46 -4.76 -11.27
N SER A 328 0.86 -4.60 -11.15
CA SER A 328 1.47 -3.33 -10.72
C SER A 328 1.57 -2.39 -11.92
N LEU A 329 1.17 -1.14 -11.72
CA LEU A 329 1.28 -0.09 -12.73
C LEU A 329 2.55 0.75 -12.53
N LYS A 330 2.98 1.38 -13.62
CA LYS A 330 4.01 2.42 -13.63
C LYS A 330 3.46 3.69 -12.98
N ASP A 331 4.36 4.50 -12.43
CA ASP A 331 4.05 5.87 -12.07
C ASP A 331 3.47 6.62 -13.29
N GLY A 332 2.43 7.41 -13.05
CA GLY A 332 1.66 8.08 -14.09
C GLY A 332 0.49 7.27 -14.66
N TYR A 333 0.26 6.06 -14.16
CA TYR A 333 -0.93 5.27 -14.47
C TYR A 333 -1.72 4.92 -13.22
N HIS A 334 -3.02 4.77 -13.38
CA HIS A 334 -3.90 4.25 -12.34
C HIS A 334 -5.04 3.42 -12.96
N TYR A 335 -5.74 2.66 -12.15
CA TYR A 335 -6.99 2.02 -12.51
C TYR A 335 -8.01 2.23 -11.39
N GLY A 336 -9.30 2.20 -11.75
CA GLY A 336 -10.40 2.31 -10.81
C GLY A 336 -11.72 2.68 -11.48
N SER A 337 -12.67 3.14 -10.68
CA SER A 337 -14.02 3.51 -11.15
C SER A 337 -13.96 4.55 -12.27
N SER A 338 -14.50 4.19 -13.44
CA SER A 338 -14.60 5.10 -14.59
C SER A 338 -15.49 6.30 -14.30
N PHE A 339 -16.55 6.12 -13.49
CA PHE A 339 -17.42 7.19 -13.03
C PHE A 339 -16.67 8.17 -12.13
N PHE A 340 -15.92 7.65 -11.15
CA PHE A 340 -15.18 8.49 -10.22
C PHE A 340 -14.05 9.26 -10.93
N ASN A 341 -13.36 8.62 -11.86
CA ASN A 341 -12.34 9.27 -12.71
C ASN A 341 -12.89 10.43 -13.57
N LYS A 342 -14.20 10.44 -13.88
CA LYS A 342 -14.84 11.59 -14.58
C LYS A 342 -15.17 12.74 -13.64
N LEU A 343 -15.39 12.45 -12.36
CA LEU A 343 -15.74 13.46 -11.36
C LEU A 343 -14.51 14.12 -10.73
N VAL A 344 -13.39 13.39 -10.66
CA VAL A 344 -12.18 13.80 -9.94
C VAL A 344 -11.00 13.70 -10.89
N THR A 345 -10.32 14.82 -11.11
CA THR A 345 -9.01 14.81 -11.80
C THR A 345 -7.94 14.54 -10.76
N LEU A 346 -7.51 13.29 -10.65
CA LEU A 346 -6.36 12.97 -9.82
C LEU A 346 -5.09 13.52 -10.43
N ARG A 347 -4.27 14.14 -9.60
CA ARG A 347 -2.91 14.47 -9.97
C ARG A 347 -2.05 13.22 -9.89
N SER A 348 -2.06 12.50 -8.78
CA SER A 348 -1.16 11.38 -8.54
C SER A 348 -1.84 10.27 -7.75
N THR A 349 -1.19 9.13 -7.58
CA THR A 349 -1.75 7.99 -6.85
C THR A 349 -0.66 7.15 -6.17
N HIS A 350 -1.08 6.15 -5.41
CA HIS A 350 -0.27 5.12 -4.78
C HIS A 350 -0.80 3.73 -5.15
N GLY A 351 -0.19 2.65 -4.62
CA GLY A 351 -0.67 1.28 -4.72
C GLY A 351 0.26 0.34 -5.50
N SER A 352 1.12 0.89 -6.35
CA SER A 352 2.11 0.10 -7.09
C SER A 352 3.30 -0.32 -6.21
N LEU A 353 4.15 -1.22 -6.71
CA LEU A 353 5.42 -1.58 -6.05
C LEU A 353 6.51 -0.50 -6.22
N ARG A 354 6.24 0.58 -6.96
CA ARG A 354 7.23 1.63 -7.20
C ARG A 354 7.62 2.30 -5.90
N LYS A 355 8.88 2.70 -5.81
CA LYS A 355 9.46 3.35 -4.63
C LYS A 355 8.64 4.53 -4.13
N THR A 356 8.10 5.34 -5.02
CA THR A 356 7.27 6.50 -4.68
C THR A 356 5.98 6.11 -3.97
N SER A 357 5.33 5.02 -4.38
CA SER A 357 4.12 4.46 -3.77
C SER A 357 4.43 3.70 -2.47
N MET A 358 5.54 2.96 -2.44
CA MET A 358 5.95 2.13 -1.30
C MET A 358 6.58 2.94 -0.16
N THR A 359 7.17 4.10 -0.41
CA THR A 359 7.96 4.82 0.61
C THR A 359 7.11 5.86 1.35
N GLY A 360 6.67 5.50 2.54
CA GLY A 360 6.15 6.41 3.55
C GLY A 360 7.26 6.99 4.44
N PHE A 361 6.88 7.39 5.65
CA PHE A 361 7.81 7.83 6.67
C PHE A 361 7.37 7.36 8.05
N VAL A 362 8.30 7.33 9.00
CA VAL A 362 8.00 7.30 10.44
C VAL A 362 8.88 8.31 11.17
N MET A 363 8.32 8.92 12.19
CA MET A 363 9.02 9.80 13.12
C MET A 363 8.42 9.64 14.52
N ARG A 364 9.24 9.82 15.54
CA ARG A 364 8.81 9.79 16.94
C ARG A 364 9.51 10.86 17.76
N ASN A 365 8.95 11.28 18.87
CA ASN A 365 9.58 12.21 19.83
C ASN A 365 10.65 11.56 20.73
N GLY A 366 11.42 10.65 20.13
CA GLY A 366 12.53 9.90 20.70
C GLY A 366 13.46 9.41 19.57
N PRO A 367 14.60 8.79 19.90
CA PRO A 367 15.59 8.39 18.90
C PRO A 367 15.05 7.28 18.00
N ILE A 368 15.25 7.31 16.68
CA ILE A 368 15.03 6.14 15.81
C ILE A 368 16.40 5.66 15.33
N ASN A 369 16.76 4.42 15.67
CA ASN A 369 18.10 3.89 15.40
C ASN A 369 18.25 3.31 14.00
N GLN A 370 17.14 3.01 13.33
CA GLN A 370 17.11 2.45 11.99
C GLN A 370 17.00 3.57 10.94
N LYS A 371 17.75 3.46 9.83
CA LYS A 371 17.68 4.42 8.72
C LYS A 371 16.42 4.23 7.85
N ILE A 372 15.97 2.99 7.76
CA ILE A 372 14.80 2.54 7.01
C ILE A 372 14.12 1.47 7.84
N VAL A 373 12.79 1.51 7.93
CA VAL A 373 11.96 0.54 8.66
C VAL A 373 10.99 -0.13 7.69
N SER A 374 10.64 -1.40 7.93
CA SER A 374 9.53 -2.05 7.23
C SER A 374 8.20 -1.64 7.87
N ALA A 375 7.08 -1.74 7.14
CA ALA A 375 5.74 -1.49 7.67
C ALA A 375 5.48 -2.26 8.96
N ARG A 376 5.84 -3.54 8.98
CA ARG A 376 5.72 -4.42 10.15
C ARG A 376 6.50 -3.91 11.36
N ASP A 377 7.64 -3.28 11.15
CA ASP A 377 8.52 -2.86 12.24
C ASP A 377 8.27 -1.42 12.72
N VAL A 378 7.34 -0.68 12.09
CA VAL A 378 7.01 0.73 12.44
C VAL A 378 6.69 0.91 13.92
N LEU A 379 6.02 -0.06 14.56
CA LEU A 379 5.61 0.01 15.97
C LEU A 379 6.47 -0.85 16.92
N LYS A 380 7.53 -1.50 16.42
CA LYS A 380 8.28 -2.58 17.10
C LYS A 380 8.98 -2.18 18.41
N ASP A 381 9.14 -0.87 18.64
CA ASP A 381 9.80 -0.31 19.83
C ASP A 381 8.84 0.53 20.72
N ILE A 382 7.55 0.58 20.39
CA ILE A 382 6.54 1.31 21.19
C ILE A 382 5.97 0.40 22.29
N SER A 383 6.04 -0.91 22.08
CA SER A 383 5.46 -1.94 22.94
C SER A 383 6.24 -2.18 24.24
N SER A 384 7.48 -1.71 24.37
CA SER A 384 8.29 -1.88 25.60
C SER A 384 7.94 -0.91 26.73
N SER A 385 7.18 0.16 26.47
CA SER A 385 6.80 1.15 27.49
C SER A 385 5.30 1.20 27.81
N ALA A 386 4.46 0.44 27.09
CA ALA A 386 2.99 0.53 27.19
C ALA A 386 2.27 -0.77 27.63
N VAL A 387 3.00 -1.78 28.11
CA VAL A 387 2.44 -3.03 28.67
C VAL A 387 2.86 -3.23 30.14
N GLN A 388 2.89 -2.17 30.92
CA GLN A 388 2.87 -2.24 32.38
C GLN A 388 1.81 -1.32 32.97
#